data_AF-A0A6C0I9H1-F1
#
_entry.id   AF-A0A6C0I9H1-F1
#
_cell.length_a   1.000
_cell.length_b   1.000
_cell.length_c   1.000
_cell.angle_alpha   90.00
_cell.angle_beta   90.00
_cell.angle_gamma   90.00
#
_symmetry.space_group_name_H-M   'P 1'
#
loop_
_entity.id
_entity.type
_entity.pdbx_description
1 polymer ?
#
loop_
_entity_poly.entity_id
_entity_poly.type
_entity_poly.pdbx_seq_one_letter_code
_entity_poly.pdbx_strand_id
1 'polypeptide(L)'
;MSELNIVDLIENNPITRLTNTYQNKLLSKIKDNFNDTEQQLFISSFYCYLNYNKTDFIIDLDNIWVWLGFSTKQKTKELLEKNFKLDIDYKCLLNLQVKQTNVGRGGHNKEKIMLNIKTFKMLCLKAGTKKAGEIHEYYLKLEETLQEVIEEESNELKQQLESKELHIKCQEEKLKNNENAQIALKEKTILEHFPNNTQCIYYGTIDNLSNNGEKLVKFGNSNNLKNRVYSHKHTYSNFCLINAFKVDNKLQIENAIKEHNGLNEKRREITIKNKKFNELLTIENMTFNELDKIIKEIIKDIEFSPDNYRKILEENKILKTQIEEINETNHTNSVILLTLENNRLKQENIKIMKKYNKLKIQKNILCDDSSNNNILLQEDLVKSEDIGNYTEVITKLKFFIKNIDGTYTIGGNTYSSVYGSRQDVWDGKAYQTTGKLIKQDFILGKYGKIISKTKSIQSFMSNNLLKSVNTETPQKSIYN
;
A
#
# COMPACT_ATOMS: atom_id res chain seq x y z
N MET A 1 57.45 30.11 -42.57
CA MET A 1 58.03 29.53 -41.33
C MET A 1 59.26 30.36 -41.01
N SER A 2 59.31 30.95 -39.81
CA SER A 2 60.47 31.67 -39.32
C SER A 2 61.57 30.67 -38.96
N GLU A 3 62.75 30.86 -39.55
CA GLU A 3 63.97 30.11 -39.24
C GLU A 3 64.46 30.44 -37.82
N LEU A 4 64.93 29.44 -37.09
CA LEU A 4 65.47 29.60 -35.73
C LEU A 4 66.99 29.39 -35.76
N ASN A 5 67.75 30.43 -35.40
CA ASN A 5 69.16 30.28 -35.08
C ASN A 5 69.29 29.74 -33.65
N ILE A 6 69.39 28.41 -33.52
CA ILE A 6 69.46 27.74 -32.23
C ILE A 6 70.75 28.09 -31.45
N VAL A 7 71.85 28.36 -32.15
CA VAL A 7 73.13 28.72 -31.51
C VAL A 7 73.03 30.11 -30.92
N ASP A 8 72.49 31.07 -31.67
CA ASP A 8 72.25 32.43 -31.15
C ASP A 8 71.28 32.44 -29.98
N LEU A 9 70.23 31.61 -30.03
CA LEU A 9 69.30 31.45 -28.91
C LEU A 9 69.98 30.88 -27.65
N ILE A 10 70.96 29.99 -27.81
CA ILE A 10 71.74 29.42 -26.70
C ILE A 10 72.74 30.45 -26.18
N GLU A 11 73.50 31.09 -27.05
CA GLU A 11 74.62 31.97 -26.65
C GLU A 11 74.17 33.34 -26.16
N ASN A 12 73.08 33.89 -26.73
CA ASN A 12 72.66 35.28 -26.53
C ASN A 12 71.24 35.45 -25.95
N ASN A 13 70.69 34.42 -25.27
CA ASN A 13 69.32 34.46 -24.74
C ASN A 13 69.09 35.67 -23.79
N PRO A 14 68.05 36.49 -23.99
CA PRO A 14 67.74 37.62 -23.10
C PRO A 14 67.25 37.18 -21.71
N ILE A 15 66.81 35.93 -21.55
CA ILE A 15 66.41 35.36 -20.27
C ILE A 15 67.67 34.87 -19.55
N THR A 16 68.43 35.81 -19.00
CA THR A 16 69.75 35.52 -18.42
C THR A 16 69.70 34.80 -17.06
N ARG A 17 68.54 34.68 -16.41
CA ARG A 17 68.39 33.99 -15.10
C ARG A 17 66.99 33.44 -14.88
N LEU A 18 66.89 32.23 -14.33
CA LEU A 18 65.65 31.68 -13.77
C LEU A 18 65.16 32.59 -12.61
N THR A 19 64.07 33.31 -12.82
CA THR A 19 63.49 34.28 -11.87
C THR A 19 62.86 33.60 -10.64
N ASN A 20 62.89 34.26 -9.48
CA ASN A 20 62.45 33.70 -8.18
C ASN A 20 60.93 33.49 -8.02
N THR A 21 60.12 33.91 -8.99
CA THR A 21 58.68 34.11 -8.79
C THR A 21 57.82 32.86 -8.95
N TYR A 22 58.37 31.76 -9.50
CA TYR A 22 57.71 30.45 -9.56
C TYR A 22 58.77 29.36 -9.34
N GLN A 23 58.92 28.88 -8.11
CA GLN A 23 59.88 27.82 -7.78
C GLN A 23 59.22 26.44 -7.90
N ASN A 24 59.35 25.82 -9.07
CA ASN A 24 59.30 24.36 -9.15
C ASN A 24 60.67 23.83 -8.65
N LYS A 25 60.70 22.74 -7.88
CA LYS A 25 61.94 22.13 -7.35
C LYS A 25 63.00 21.91 -8.42
N LEU A 26 62.57 21.52 -9.63
CA LEU A 26 63.44 21.38 -10.79
C LEU A 26 64.13 22.69 -11.18
N LEU A 27 63.41 23.81 -11.17
CA LEU A 27 63.97 25.12 -11.53
C LEU A 27 64.99 25.59 -10.49
N SER A 28 64.74 25.34 -9.20
CA SER A 28 65.70 25.65 -8.14
C SER A 28 66.97 24.82 -8.30
N LYS A 29 66.87 23.49 -8.48
CA LYS A 29 68.04 22.64 -8.69
C LYS A 29 68.81 23.00 -9.97
N ILE A 30 68.12 23.33 -11.07
CA ILE A 30 68.79 23.81 -12.29
C ILE A 30 69.55 25.11 -12.02
N LYS A 31 68.92 26.07 -11.33
CA LYS A 31 69.56 27.35 -11.00
C LYS A 31 70.80 27.19 -10.12
N ASP A 32 70.75 26.28 -9.15
CA ASP A 32 71.80 26.12 -8.14
C ASP A 32 72.94 25.20 -8.61
N ASN A 33 72.63 24.18 -9.43
CA ASN A 33 73.61 23.15 -9.82
C ASN A 33 74.16 23.32 -11.24
N PHE A 34 73.51 24.05 -12.14
CA PHE A 34 73.90 24.16 -13.55
C PHE A 34 74.68 25.47 -13.78
N ASN A 35 75.73 25.41 -14.60
CA ASN A 35 76.45 26.63 -15.01
C ASN A 35 75.64 27.45 -16.02
N ASP A 36 76.06 28.68 -16.30
CA ASP A 36 75.31 29.61 -17.17
C ASP A 36 75.04 29.02 -18.57
N THR A 37 76.02 28.34 -19.18
CA THR A 37 75.86 27.70 -20.49
C THR A 37 74.87 26.53 -20.45
N GLU A 38 74.92 25.73 -19.40
CA GLU A 38 73.98 24.62 -19.17
C GLU A 38 72.55 25.14 -18.91
N GLN A 39 72.40 26.23 -18.15
CA GLN A 39 71.11 26.90 -17.94
C GLN A 39 70.56 27.47 -19.26
N GLN A 40 71.41 28.07 -20.08
CA GLN A 40 71.04 28.55 -21.42
C GLN A 40 70.61 27.41 -22.35
N LEU A 41 71.29 26.26 -22.31
CA LEU A 41 70.88 25.05 -23.04
C LEU A 41 69.49 24.59 -22.60
N PHE A 42 69.21 24.60 -21.29
CA PHE A 42 67.89 24.25 -20.75
C PHE A 42 66.81 25.22 -21.23
N ILE A 43 67.02 26.53 -21.05
CA ILE A 43 66.06 27.58 -21.46
C ILE A 43 65.80 27.51 -22.96
N SER A 44 66.84 27.35 -23.78
CA SER A 44 66.71 27.26 -25.24
C SER A 44 65.95 26.00 -25.67
N SER A 45 66.26 24.86 -25.05
CA SER A 45 65.52 23.61 -25.29
C SER A 45 64.05 23.73 -24.86
N PHE A 46 63.77 24.37 -23.73
CA PHE A 46 62.42 24.59 -23.22
C PHE A 46 61.63 25.58 -24.09
N TYR A 47 62.26 26.67 -24.52
CA TYR A 47 61.69 27.61 -25.48
C TYR A 47 61.34 26.91 -26.79
N CYS A 48 62.22 26.05 -27.31
CA CYS A 48 61.95 25.27 -28.50
C CYS A 48 60.74 24.34 -28.31
N TYR A 49 60.61 23.73 -27.13
CA TYR A 49 59.49 22.86 -26.79
C TYR A 49 58.14 23.60 -26.72
N LEU A 50 58.12 24.82 -26.20
CA LEU A 50 56.89 25.61 -26.08
C LEU A 50 56.41 26.21 -27.42
N ASN A 51 57.35 26.61 -28.28
CA ASN A 51 57.02 27.45 -29.45
C ASN A 51 57.00 26.70 -30.79
N TYR A 52 57.46 25.45 -30.84
CA TYR A 52 57.59 24.71 -32.10
C TYR A 52 57.16 23.25 -31.94
N ASN A 53 56.66 22.67 -33.04
CA ASN A 53 56.33 21.24 -33.07
C ASN A 53 57.58 20.41 -33.33
N LYS A 54 57.53 19.14 -32.91
CA LYS A 54 58.65 18.18 -33.06
C LYS A 54 59.03 17.93 -34.52
N THR A 55 58.11 18.13 -35.45
CA THR A 55 58.27 17.90 -36.89
C THR A 55 58.75 19.12 -37.67
N ASP A 56 58.87 20.28 -37.03
CA ASP A 56 59.19 21.53 -37.73
C ASP A 56 60.69 21.61 -38.05
N PHE A 57 61.02 21.86 -39.32
CA PHE A 57 62.40 21.99 -39.81
C PHE A 57 62.91 23.42 -39.62
N ILE A 58 63.21 23.79 -38.38
CA ILE A 58 63.52 25.19 -38.00
C ILE A 58 65.01 25.49 -37.84
N ILE A 59 65.87 24.47 -37.72
CA ILE A 59 67.29 24.63 -37.39
C ILE A 59 68.14 24.53 -38.66
N ASP A 60 68.84 25.60 -39.04
CA ASP A 60 69.76 25.58 -40.17
C ASP A 60 71.11 24.94 -39.79
N LEU A 61 71.55 23.95 -40.57
CA LEU A 61 72.86 23.31 -40.44
C LEU A 61 74.00 24.34 -40.50
N ASP A 62 73.87 25.39 -41.32
CA ASP A 62 74.89 26.44 -41.48
C ASP A 62 75.22 27.15 -40.16
N ASN A 63 74.25 27.25 -39.24
CA ASN A 63 74.43 27.91 -37.96
C ASN A 63 75.07 27.00 -36.90
N ILE A 64 75.01 25.67 -37.06
CA ILE A 64 75.35 24.72 -35.98
C ILE A 64 76.67 23.97 -36.20
N TRP A 65 77.13 23.77 -37.44
CA TRP A 65 78.24 22.84 -37.71
C TRP A 65 79.57 23.31 -37.11
N VAL A 66 79.83 24.62 -37.14
CA VAL A 66 81.02 25.24 -36.50
C VAL A 66 80.91 25.13 -34.99
N TRP A 67 79.74 25.46 -34.44
CA TRP A 67 79.48 25.41 -33.00
C TRP A 67 79.64 23.99 -32.44
N LEU A 68 79.20 22.97 -33.18
CA LEU A 68 79.42 21.56 -32.85
C LEU A 68 80.88 21.14 -32.96
N GLY A 69 81.78 21.94 -33.52
CA GLY A 69 83.22 21.66 -33.59
C GLY A 69 83.65 20.82 -34.79
N PHE A 70 82.87 20.81 -35.89
CA PHE A 70 83.31 20.17 -37.13
C PHE A 70 84.31 21.04 -37.90
N SER A 71 85.27 20.41 -38.57
CA SER A 71 86.25 21.11 -39.42
C SER A 71 85.68 21.61 -40.74
N THR A 72 84.65 20.95 -41.27
CA THR A 72 83.96 21.34 -42.51
C THR A 72 82.49 20.96 -42.45
N LYS A 73 81.62 21.75 -43.10
CA LYS A 73 80.19 21.45 -43.27
C LYS A 73 79.96 20.08 -43.93
N GLN A 74 80.83 19.70 -44.86
CA GLN A 74 80.75 18.41 -45.55
C GLN A 74 80.80 17.22 -44.59
N LYS A 75 81.68 17.24 -43.58
CA LYS A 75 81.77 16.16 -42.59
C LYS A 75 80.49 16.02 -41.77
N THR A 76 79.85 17.13 -41.43
CA THR A 76 78.56 17.11 -40.72
C THR A 76 77.44 16.61 -41.63
N LYS A 77 77.47 16.97 -42.93
CA LYS A 77 76.52 16.47 -43.93
C LYS A 77 76.66 14.96 -44.14
N GLU A 78 77.88 14.44 -44.28
CA GLU A 78 78.14 12.99 -44.39
C GLU A 78 77.63 12.23 -43.16
N LEU A 79 77.83 12.79 -41.95
CA LEU A 79 77.29 12.21 -40.72
C LEU A 79 75.76 12.22 -40.70
N LEU A 80 75.15 13.31 -41.19
CA LEU A 80 73.70 13.48 -41.30
C LEU A 80 73.10 12.44 -42.26
N GLU A 81 73.64 12.33 -43.47
CA GLU A 81 73.20 11.37 -44.51
C GLU A 81 73.37 9.92 -44.06
N LYS A 82 74.41 9.63 -43.28
CA LYS A 82 74.67 8.28 -42.76
C LYS A 82 73.69 7.85 -41.66
N ASN A 83 73.20 8.77 -40.84
CA ASN A 83 72.46 8.43 -39.61
C ASN A 83 70.98 8.85 -39.62
N PHE A 84 70.55 9.69 -40.56
CA PHE A 84 69.23 10.33 -40.54
C PHE A 84 68.56 10.25 -41.92
N LYS A 85 67.22 10.33 -41.93
CA LYS A 85 66.41 10.18 -43.15
C LYS A 85 66.03 11.54 -43.74
N LEU A 86 66.25 11.69 -45.04
CA LEU A 86 65.79 12.84 -45.82
C LEU A 86 64.26 12.96 -45.75
N ASP A 87 63.76 14.19 -45.70
CA ASP A 87 62.35 14.59 -45.59
C ASP A 87 61.61 14.18 -44.31
N ILE A 88 62.27 13.45 -43.41
CA ILE A 88 61.76 13.06 -42.09
C ILE A 88 62.56 13.79 -41.00
N ASP A 89 63.87 13.62 -41.02
CA ASP A 89 64.78 14.14 -39.99
C ASP A 89 65.40 15.48 -40.41
N TYR A 90 65.67 15.65 -41.71
CA TYR A 90 66.16 16.89 -42.30
C TYR A 90 65.64 17.11 -43.72
N LYS A 91 65.69 18.36 -44.18
CA LYS A 91 65.30 18.77 -45.54
C LYS A 91 66.41 19.57 -46.21
N CYS A 92 66.69 19.23 -47.46
CA CYS A 92 67.57 20.01 -48.33
C CYS A 92 66.72 20.98 -49.16
N LEU A 93 66.84 22.27 -48.87
CA LEU A 93 66.21 23.35 -49.63
C LEU A 93 67.20 23.86 -50.67
N LEU A 94 66.87 23.66 -51.94
CA LEU A 94 67.59 24.26 -53.06
C LEU A 94 67.14 25.71 -53.24
N ASN A 95 68.06 26.65 -53.12
CA ASN A 95 67.75 28.06 -53.36
C ASN A 95 67.71 28.33 -54.87
N LEU A 96 66.54 28.16 -55.50
CA LEU A 96 66.36 28.33 -56.95
C LEU A 96 66.49 29.80 -57.43
N GLN A 97 66.54 30.77 -56.52
CA GLN A 97 66.45 32.21 -56.82
C GLN A 97 67.78 32.97 -56.91
N VAL A 98 68.95 32.32 -56.85
CA VAL A 98 70.19 33.03 -57.16
C VAL A 98 70.29 33.19 -58.68
N LYS A 99 69.85 34.35 -59.17
CA LYS A 99 70.00 34.77 -60.58
C LYS A 99 71.48 34.64 -60.96
N GLN A 100 71.81 33.64 -61.77
CA GLN A 100 73.16 33.51 -62.31
C GLN A 100 73.40 34.69 -63.26
N THR A 101 74.28 35.62 -62.89
CA THR A 101 74.84 36.57 -63.85
C THR A 101 75.76 35.77 -64.76
N ASN A 102 75.49 35.76 -66.07
CA ASN A 102 76.18 34.96 -67.10
C ASN A 102 77.67 35.31 -67.33
N VAL A 103 78.36 35.86 -66.33
CA VAL A 103 79.74 36.34 -66.44
C VAL A 103 80.59 35.67 -65.37
N GLY A 104 81.08 34.47 -65.66
CA GLY A 104 82.05 33.75 -64.83
C GLY A 104 81.78 32.26 -64.71
N ARG A 105 82.83 31.45 -64.76
CA ARG A 105 82.77 29.99 -64.64
C ARG A 105 82.29 29.56 -63.24
N GLY A 106 81.16 28.85 -63.19
CA GLY A 106 80.84 27.82 -62.20
C GLY A 106 80.54 28.26 -60.76
N GLY A 107 79.31 28.73 -60.49
CA GLY A 107 78.77 28.82 -59.13
C GLY A 107 77.85 27.62 -58.84
N HIS A 108 78.16 26.82 -57.83
CA HIS A 108 77.26 25.77 -57.35
C HIS A 108 76.08 26.39 -56.58
N ASN A 109 74.86 25.87 -56.77
CA ASN A 109 73.69 26.30 -56.03
C ASN A 109 73.92 26.11 -54.51
N LYS A 110 73.69 27.14 -53.70
CA LYS A 110 73.81 27.03 -52.24
C LYS A 110 72.67 26.15 -51.71
N GLU A 111 73.04 24.97 -51.21
CA GLU A 111 72.15 24.03 -50.54
C GLU A 111 71.98 24.42 -49.06
N LYS A 112 70.72 24.63 -48.64
CA LYS A 112 70.36 24.90 -47.25
C LYS A 112 69.79 23.63 -46.62
N ILE A 113 70.37 23.19 -45.50
CA ILE A 113 69.96 21.94 -44.84
C ILE A 113 69.27 22.30 -43.54
N MET A 114 67.96 22.05 -43.47
CA MET A 114 67.13 22.34 -42.31
C MET A 114 66.88 21.07 -41.51
N LEU A 115 67.15 21.10 -40.21
CA LEU A 115 66.91 20.02 -39.27
C LEU A 115 65.67 20.30 -38.43
N ASN A 116 64.98 19.24 -38.03
CA ASN A 116 64.03 19.35 -36.92
C ASN A 116 64.76 19.33 -35.56
N ILE A 117 64.07 19.72 -34.49
CA ILE A 117 64.65 19.84 -33.13
C ILE A 117 65.20 18.49 -32.64
N LYS A 118 64.49 17.38 -32.91
CA LYS A 118 64.92 16.04 -32.49
C LYS A 118 66.21 15.65 -33.20
N THR A 119 66.30 15.88 -34.50
CA THR A 119 67.46 15.58 -35.33
C THR A 119 68.68 16.37 -34.87
N PHE A 120 68.51 17.66 -34.53
CA PHE A 120 69.59 18.46 -33.96
C PHE A 120 70.14 17.85 -32.66
N LYS A 121 69.26 17.50 -31.71
CA LYS A 121 69.67 16.86 -30.45
C LYS A 121 70.40 15.53 -30.70
N MET A 122 69.86 14.68 -31.57
CA MET A 122 70.49 13.41 -31.95
C MET A 122 71.81 13.59 -32.70
N LEU A 123 71.96 14.67 -33.48
CA LEU A 123 73.20 15.02 -34.15
C LEU A 123 74.28 15.42 -33.13
N CYS A 124 73.91 16.22 -32.12
CA CYS A 124 74.80 16.53 -31.00
C CYS A 124 75.29 15.23 -30.33
N LEU A 125 74.40 14.25 -30.14
CA LEU A 125 74.73 12.95 -29.54
C LEU A 125 75.68 12.08 -30.39
N LYS A 126 75.72 12.29 -31.71
CA LYS A 126 76.48 11.47 -32.67
C LYS A 126 77.73 12.15 -33.21
N ALA A 127 77.91 13.45 -32.97
CA ALA A 127 78.95 14.26 -33.60
C ALA A 127 80.37 13.85 -33.22
N GLY A 128 80.59 13.26 -32.04
CA GLY A 128 81.90 12.76 -31.62
C GLY A 128 82.96 13.86 -31.45
N THR A 129 82.53 15.10 -31.26
CA THR A 129 83.40 16.28 -31.06
C THR A 129 83.55 16.61 -29.57
N LYS A 130 84.50 17.49 -29.22
CA LYS A 130 84.63 17.97 -27.83
C LYS A 130 83.35 18.65 -27.33
N LYS A 131 82.71 19.48 -28.17
CA LYS A 131 81.45 20.14 -27.85
C LYS A 131 80.31 19.14 -27.63
N ALA A 132 80.27 18.07 -28.42
CA ALA A 132 79.31 16.98 -28.20
C ALA A 132 79.51 16.33 -26.82
N GLY A 133 80.76 16.12 -26.39
CA GLY A 133 81.07 15.63 -25.03
C GLY A 133 80.48 16.51 -23.93
N GLU A 134 80.67 17.83 -24.01
CA GLU A 134 80.09 18.79 -23.06
C GLU A 134 78.55 18.71 -23.04
N ILE A 135 77.91 18.55 -24.21
CA ILE A 135 76.45 18.40 -24.32
C ILE A 135 75.99 17.07 -23.73
N HIS A 136 76.78 16.00 -23.83
CA HIS A 136 76.46 14.71 -23.20
C HIS A 136 76.46 14.81 -21.68
N GLU A 137 77.49 15.43 -21.10
CA GLU A 137 77.59 15.65 -19.65
C GLU A 137 76.40 16.47 -19.14
N TYR A 138 76.02 17.53 -19.88
CA TYR A 138 74.81 18.30 -19.59
C TYR A 138 73.55 17.43 -19.57
N TYR A 139 73.37 16.52 -20.53
CA TYR A 139 72.18 15.66 -20.57
C TYR A 139 72.16 14.66 -19.41
N LEU A 140 73.30 14.07 -19.03
CA LEU A 140 73.39 13.17 -17.88
C LEU A 140 73.03 13.91 -16.58
N LYS A 141 73.60 15.09 -16.39
CA LYS A 141 73.32 15.95 -15.23
C LYS A 141 71.84 16.36 -15.16
N LEU A 142 71.23 16.66 -16.31
CA LEU A 142 69.80 16.96 -16.41
C LEU A 142 68.94 15.75 -16.05
N GLU A 143 69.29 14.55 -16.51
CA GLU A 143 68.60 13.31 -16.18
C GLU A 143 68.67 13.00 -14.69
N GLU A 144 69.85 13.09 -14.08
CA GLU A 144 70.04 12.90 -12.63
C GLU A 144 69.18 13.90 -11.83
N THR A 145 69.22 15.17 -12.21
CA THR A 145 68.43 16.22 -11.55
C THR A 145 66.93 15.97 -11.68
N LEU A 146 66.47 15.52 -12.86
CA LEU A 146 65.07 15.17 -13.07
C LEU A 146 64.66 13.98 -12.20
N GLN A 147 65.49 12.95 -12.11
CA GLN A 147 65.22 11.76 -11.30
C GLN A 147 65.12 12.12 -9.81
N GLU A 148 66.02 12.96 -9.30
CA GLU A 148 65.96 13.47 -7.93
C GLU A 148 64.66 14.22 -7.64
N VAL A 149 64.24 15.12 -8.54
CA VAL A 149 62.99 15.89 -8.36
C VAL A 149 61.79 14.97 -8.35
N ILE A 150 61.74 14.00 -9.27
CA ILE A 150 60.65 13.03 -9.34
C ILE A 150 60.55 12.22 -8.03
N GLU A 151 61.70 11.77 -7.50
CA GLU A 151 61.74 11.04 -6.24
C GLU A 151 61.30 11.91 -5.05
N GLU A 152 61.80 13.14 -4.95
CA GLU A 152 61.41 14.09 -3.90
C GLU A 152 59.91 14.43 -3.93
N GLU A 153 59.35 14.75 -5.11
CA GLU A 153 57.93 15.05 -5.26
C GLU A 153 57.04 13.83 -4.98
N SER A 154 57.47 12.64 -5.40
CA SER A 154 56.76 11.38 -5.13
C SER A 154 56.74 11.06 -3.63
N ASN A 155 57.87 11.21 -2.95
CA ASN A 155 57.99 10.97 -1.51
C ASN A 155 57.13 11.96 -0.69
N GLU A 156 57.13 13.25 -1.05
CA GLU A 156 56.25 14.23 -0.41
C GLU A 156 54.78 13.93 -0.62
N LEU A 157 54.40 13.56 -1.86
CA LEU A 157 53.01 13.19 -2.16
C LEU A 157 52.58 11.97 -1.35
N LYS A 158 53.45 10.96 -1.24
CA LYS A 158 53.21 9.77 -0.42
C LYS A 158 52.98 10.13 1.05
N GLN A 159 53.84 10.96 1.64
CA GLN A 159 53.69 11.43 3.02
C GLN A 159 52.38 12.21 3.23
N GLN A 160 52.00 13.06 2.27
CA GLN A 160 50.72 13.77 2.34
C GLN A 160 49.53 12.82 2.31
N LEU A 161 49.56 11.77 1.48
CA LEU A 161 48.50 10.76 1.42
C LEU A 161 48.39 9.96 2.73
N GLU A 162 49.52 9.49 3.28
CA GLU A 162 49.55 8.76 4.55
C GLU A 162 49.00 9.61 5.70
N SER A 163 49.36 10.90 5.76
CA SER A 163 48.84 11.82 6.78
C SER A 163 47.32 12.03 6.67
N LYS A 164 46.79 12.13 5.45
CA LYS A 164 45.35 12.26 5.21
C LYS A 164 44.59 10.99 5.56
N GLU A 165 45.15 9.81 5.26
CA GLU A 165 44.53 8.53 5.60
C GLU A 165 44.43 8.35 7.12
N LEU A 166 45.49 8.70 7.86
CA LEU A 166 45.48 8.69 9.33
C LEU A 166 44.44 9.66 9.90
N HIS A 167 44.31 10.86 9.30
CA HIS A 167 43.32 11.84 9.74
C HIS A 167 41.88 11.34 9.53
N ILE A 168 41.60 10.72 8.38
CA ILE A 168 40.30 10.13 8.07
C ILE A 168 39.97 9.03 9.10
N LYS A 169 40.89 8.09 9.35
CA LYS A 169 40.68 7.01 10.34
C LYS A 169 40.38 7.59 11.74
N CYS A 170 41.15 8.59 12.19
CA CYS A 170 40.92 9.24 13.48
C CYS A 170 39.55 9.95 13.53
N GLN A 171 39.12 10.57 12.43
CA GLN A 171 37.82 11.24 12.35
C GLN A 171 36.66 10.24 12.37
N GLU A 172 36.78 9.12 11.65
CA GLU A 172 35.80 8.02 11.66
C GLU A 172 35.64 7.43 13.06
N GLU A 173 36.74 7.17 13.78
CA GLU A 173 36.69 6.70 15.17
C GLU A 173 35.99 7.68 16.11
N LYS A 174 36.27 8.99 15.97
CA LYS A 174 35.60 10.04 16.76
C LYS A 174 34.10 10.09 16.48
N LEU A 175 33.69 9.98 15.21
CA LEU A 175 32.28 9.95 14.83
C LEU A 175 31.57 8.74 15.44
N LYS A 176 32.16 7.54 15.30
CA LYS A 176 31.62 6.31 15.88
C LYS A 176 31.48 6.38 17.40
N ASN A 177 32.47 6.96 18.08
CA ASN A 177 32.42 7.17 19.52
C ASN A 177 31.32 8.16 19.93
N ASN A 178 31.14 9.24 19.18
CA ASN A 178 30.06 10.20 19.42
C ASN A 178 28.68 9.57 19.20
N GLU A 179 28.49 8.78 18.14
CA GLU A 179 27.24 8.06 17.89
C GLU A 179 26.92 7.09 19.03
N ASN A 180 27.89 6.28 19.47
CA ASN A 180 27.73 5.38 20.60
C ASN A 180 27.37 6.12 21.89
N ALA A 181 28.00 7.28 22.14
CA ALA A 181 27.67 8.12 23.30
C ALA A 181 26.24 8.66 23.22
N GLN A 182 25.77 9.09 22.04
CA GLN A 182 24.39 9.54 21.84
C GLN A 182 23.38 8.40 22.06
N ILE A 183 23.66 7.20 21.54
CA ILE A 183 22.82 6.01 21.75
C ILE A 183 22.72 5.68 23.24
N ALA A 184 23.86 5.66 23.95
CA ALA A 184 23.90 5.41 25.38
C ALA A 184 23.13 6.47 26.19
N LEU A 185 23.23 7.75 25.80
CA LEU A 185 22.46 8.84 26.42
C LEU A 185 20.95 8.68 26.18
N LYS A 186 20.52 8.36 24.95
CA LYS A 186 19.10 8.11 24.64
C LYS A 186 18.54 6.97 25.45
N GLU A 187 19.25 5.83 25.51
CA GLU A 187 18.84 4.68 26.32
C GLU A 187 18.72 5.06 27.81
N LYS A 188 19.70 5.80 28.35
CA LYS A 188 19.66 6.27 29.74
C LYS A 188 18.45 7.19 29.98
N THR A 189 18.19 8.12 29.09
CA THR A 189 17.01 9.01 29.16
C THR A 189 15.71 8.22 29.14
N ILE A 190 15.58 7.21 28.27
CA ILE A 190 14.39 6.34 28.27
C ILE A 190 14.27 5.64 29.62
N LEU A 191 15.32 5.01 30.13
CA LEU A 191 15.29 4.32 31.43
C LEU A 191 14.94 5.24 32.62
N GLU A 192 15.26 6.53 32.55
CA GLU A 192 14.89 7.53 33.57
C GLU A 192 13.40 7.89 33.52
N HIS A 193 12.77 7.89 32.34
CA HIS A 193 11.33 8.15 32.18
C HIS A 193 10.43 6.98 32.64
N PHE A 194 10.99 5.79 32.84
CA PHE A 194 10.27 4.59 33.26
C PHE A 194 10.70 4.11 34.66
N PRO A 195 10.12 4.70 35.74
CA PRO A 195 10.44 4.29 37.11
C PRO A 195 9.93 2.87 37.42
N ASN A 196 10.39 2.32 38.55
CA ASN A 196 9.99 0.98 39.01
C ASN A 196 8.46 0.86 39.11
N ASN A 197 7.94 -0.32 38.77
CA ASN A 197 6.51 -0.63 38.74
C ASN A 197 5.70 0.13 37.67
N THR A 198 6.36 0.68 36.65
CA THR A 198 5.70 1.24 35.48
C THR A 198 5.49 0.16 34.44
N GLN A 199 4.23 -0.10 34.08
CA GLN A 199 3.88 -0.98 32.99
C GLN A 199 4.28 -0.35 31.65
N CYS A 200 5.03 -1.09 30.84
CA CYS A 200 5.50 -0.61 29.55
C CYS A 200 5.64 -1.74 28.52
N ILE A 201 5.53 -1.33 27.25
CA ILE A 201 5.99 -2.08 26.08
C ILE A 201 7.29 -1.44 25.61
N TYR A 202 8.29 -2.24 25.30
CA TYR A 202 9.57 -1.76 24.78
C TYR A 202 9.99 -2.55 23.56
N TYR A 203 10.89 -1.97 22.79
CA TYR A 203 11.63 -2.69 21.79
C TYR A 203 13.07 -2.17 21.67
N GLY A 204 13.97 -3.04 21.22
CA GLY A 204 15.39 -2.78 21.12
C GLY A 204 16.07 -3.59 20.03
N THR A 205 17.17 -3.08 19.49
CA THR A 205 17.97 -3.77 18.47
C THR A 205 18.88 -4.80 19.11
N ILE A 206 19.19 -5.86 18.35
CA ILE A 206 20.18 -6.87 18.70
C ILE A 206 21.06 -7.18 17.49
N ASP A 207 22.31 -7.55 17.74
CA ASP A 207 23.24 -7.96 16.67
C ASP A 207 23.09 -9.44 16.30
N ASN A 208 22.29 -10.20 17.04
CA ASN A 208 21.92 -11.55 16.65
C ASN A 208 21.14 -11.52 15.33
N LEU A 209 21.56 -12.35 14.38
CA LEU A 209 20.90 -12.49 13.09
C LEU A 209 19.84 -13.59 13.12
N SER A 210 18.86 -13.46 12.24
CA SER A 210 17.89 -14.53 11.95
C SER A 210 18.58 -15.73 11.32
N ASN A 211 17.88 -16.87 11.22
CA ASN A 211 18.37 -18.04 10.47
C ASN A 211 18.70 -17.71 9.01
N ASN A 212 18.05 -16.67 8.46
CA ASN A 212 18.26 -16.17 7.10
C ASN A 212 19.29 -15.02 7.01
N GLY A 213 19.97 -14.67 8.11
CA GLY A 213 20.95 -13.56 8.14
C GLY A 213 20.35 -12.16 8.33
N GLU A 214 19.04 -12.05 8.56
CA GLU A 214 18.34 -10.77 8.69
C GLU A 214 18.58 -10.08 10.04
N LYS A 215 18.53 -8.74 10.06
CA LYS A 215 18.60 -7.92 11.30
C LYS A 215 17.29 -7.95 12.09
N LEU A 216 17.40 -7.98 13.42
CA LEU A 216 16.27 -8.21 14.33
C LEU A 216 16.06 -7.09 15.36
N VAL A 217 14.78 -6.83 15.67
CA VAL A 217 14.33 -6.11 16.87
C VAL A 217 13.73 -7.08 17.86
N LYS A 218 14.15 -6.99 19.12
CA LYS A 218 13.46 -7.60 20.26
C LYS A 218 12.38 -6.67 20.77
N PHE A 219 11.16 -7.16 20.90
CA PHE A 219 10.08 -6.44 21.59
C PHE A 219 9.58 -7.23 22.82
N GLY A 220 8.82 -6.56 23.69
CA GLY A 220 8.10 -7.22 24.78
C GLY A 220 7.62 -6.25 25.85
N ASN A 221 7.00 -6.79 26.91
CA ASN A 221 6.54 -6.01 28.05
C ASN A 221 7.44 -6.12 29.30
N SER A 222 7.35 -5.11 30.17
CA SER A 222 7.96 -5.12 31.52
C SER A 222 7.23 -4.20 32.51
N ASN A 223 7.39 -4.47 33.81
CA ASN A 223 7.06 -3.54 34.92
C ASN A 223 8.32 -2.89 35.52
N ASN A 224 9.49 -3.38 35.12
CA ASN A 224 10.78 -2.87 35.54
C ASN A 224 11.71 -2.91 34.33
N LEU A 225 11.69 -1.82 33.56
CA LEU A 225 12.42 -1.73 32.31
C LEU A 225 13.93 -1.84 32.53
N LYS A 226 14.46 -1.24 33.61
CA LYS A 226 15.89 -1.29 33.97
C LYS A 226 16.40 -2.72 34.13
N ASN A 227 15.73 -3.52 34.96
CA ASN A 227 16.12 -4.93 35.17
C ASN A 227 15.97 -5.74 33.88
N ARG A 228 14.93 -5.47 33.07
CA ARG A 228 14.71 -6.16 31.80
C ARG A 228 15.81 -5.88 30.79
N VAL A 229 16.21 -4.63 30.63
CA VAL A 229 17.33 -4.22 29.76
C VAL A 229 18.64 -4.85 30.24
N TYR A 230 18.89 -4.85 31.56
CA TYR A 230 20.04 -5.54 32.13
C TYR A 230 20.07 -7.03 31.74
N SER A 231 18.96 -7.76 31.90
CA SER A 231 18.88 -9.16 31.48
C SER A 231 19.10 -9.36 29.98
N HIS A 232 18.56 -8.47 29.15
CA HIS A 232 18.71 -8.55 27.69
C HIS A 232 20.15 -8.31 27.25
N LYS A 233 20.89 -7.40 27.89
CA LYS A 233 22.33 -7.19 27.63
C LYS A 233 23.19 -8.42 27.96
N HIS A 234 22.72 -9.30 28.84
CA HIS A 234 23.39 -10.58 29.14
C HIS A 234 22.93 -11.74 28.23
N THR A 235 21.79 -11.56 27.54
CA THR A 235 21.16 -12.61 26.73
C THR A 235 21.50 -12.44 25.24
N TYR A 236 21.40 -11.22 24.72
CA TYR A 236 21.60 -10.89 23.31
C TYR A 236 22.92 -10.15 23.08
N SER A 237 23.46 -10.27 21.88
CA SER A 237 24.65 -9.53 21.45
C SER A 237 24.30 -8.06 21.23
N ASN A 238 25.02 -7.15 21.92
CA ASN A 238 24.87 -5.69 21.81
C ASN A 238 23.43 -5.18 21.86
N PHE A 239 22.63 -5.69 22.81
CA PHE A 239 21.27 -5.18 23.00
C PHE A 239 21.27 -3.68 23.31
N CYS A 240 20.51 -2.92 22.51
CA CYS A 240 20.28 -1.50 22.72
C CYS A 240 18.78 -1.21 22.76
N LEU A 241 18.33 -0.52 23.81
CA LEU A 241 16.95 -0.09 23.93
C LEU A 241 16.69 1.09 22.99
N ILE A 242 15.75 0.94 22.06
CA ILE A 242 15.40 2.00 21.11
C ILE A 242 14.25 2.85 21.63
N ASN A 243 13.18 2.22 22.11
CA ASN A 243 12.02 2.93 22.60
C ASN A 243 11.23 2.14 23.63
N ALA A 244 10.44 2.85 24.43
CA ALA A 244 9.47 2.27 25.35
C ALA A 244 8.22 3.16 25.45
N PHE A 245 7.06 2.52 25.64
CA PHE A 245 5.76 3.14 25.74
C PHE A 245 5.15 2.76 27.08
N LYS A 246 4.68 3.77 27.83
CA LYS A 246 3.93 3.55 29.07
C LYS A 246 2.53 3.13 28.70
N VAL A 247 2.05 2.05 29.30
CA VAL A 247 0.74 1.48 28.98
C VAL A 247 0.07 0.91 30.22
N ASP A 248 -1.26 0.84 30.25
CA ASP A 248 -1.99 0.27 31.40
C ASP A 248 -2.23 -1.25 31.28
N ASN A 249 -2.43 -1.76 30.06
CA ASN A 249 -2.75 -3.17 29.77
C ASN A 249 -1.65 -3.87 28.94
N LYS A 250 -0.44 -3.92 29.47
CA LYS A 250 0.75 -4.39 28.74
C LYS A 250 0.64 -5.79 28.11
N LEU A 251 -0.11 -6.71 28.71
CA LEU A 251 -0.26 -8.08 28.19
C LEU A 251 -1.14 -8.13 26.95
N GLN A 252 -2.25 -7.40 26.95
CA GLN A 252 -3.15 -7.32 25.80
C GLN A 252 -2.46 -6.65 24.62
N ILE A 253 -1.71 -5.57 24.89
CA ILE A 253 -0.96 -4.85 23.86
C ILE A 253 0.15 -5.72 23.27
N GLU A 254 0.90 -6.47 24.08
CA GLU A 254 1.90 -7.41 23.53
C GLU A 254 1.27 -8.48 22.64
N ASN A 255 0.10 -9.03 23.03
CA ASN A 255 -0.60 -10.02 22.21
C ASN A 255 -1.12 -9.41 20.90
N ALA A 256 -1.67 -8.18 20.96
CA ALA A 256 -2.08 -7.48 19.76
C ALA A 256 -0.92 -7.17 18.81
N ILE A 257 0.27 -6.85 19.33
CA ILE A 257 1.50 -6.72 18.52
C ILE A 257 1.85 -8.05 17.82
N LYS A 258 1.66 -9.19 18.50
CA LYS A 258 1.90 -10.52 17.92
C LYS A 258 0.89 -10.87 16.82
N GLU A 259 -0.35 -10.39 16.93
CA GLU A 259 -1.45 -10.70 16.02
C GLU A 259 -1.63 -9.66 14.89
N HIS A 260 -0.99 -8.49 14.99
CA HIS A 260 -1.16 -7.40 14.02
C HIS A 260 -0.79 -7.82 12.59
N ASN A 261 -1.73 -7.58 11.66
CA ASN A 261 -1.57 -7.80 10.23
C ASN A 261 -0.41 -6.94 9.71
N GLY A 262 0.73 -7.58 9.43
CA GLY A 262 1.98 -6.92 8.98
C GLY A 262 3.16 -7.04 9.94
N LEU A 263 2.92 -7.19 11.25
CA LEU A 263 4.00 -7.51 12.20
C LEU A 263 4.15 -9.03 12.36
N ASN A 264 3.04 -9.77 12.34
CA ASN A 264 3.03 -11.23 12.49
C ASN A 264 3.92 -11.92 11.43
N GLU A 265 3.82 -11.51 10.17
CA GLU A 265 4.65 -12.03 9.05
C GLU A 265 6.15 -11.73 9.21
N LYS A 266 6.47 -10.64 9.91
CA LYS A 266 7.84 -10.19 10.18
C LYS A 266 8.44 -10.85 11.43
N ARG A 267 7.68 -11.69 12.13
CA ARG A 267 8.20 -12.38 13.33
C ARG A 267 9.25 -13.40 12.98
N ARG A 268 10.25 -13.52 13.84
CA ARG A 268 11.35 -14.50 13.74
C ARG A 268 11.54 -15.21 15.06
N GLU A 269 12.16 -16.38 14.99
CA GLU A 269 12.59 -17.15 16.15
C GLU A 269 14.11 -17.37 16.05
N ILE A 270 14.81 -17.19 17.16
CA ILE A 270 16.23 -17.54 17.27
C ILE A 270 16.45 -18.44 18.50
N THR A 271 17.49 -19.27 18.44
CA THR A 271 17.90 -20.10 19.58
C THR A 271 19.24 -19.61 20.11
N ILE A 272 19.27 -19.18 21.38
CA ILE A 272 20.49 -18.75 22.08
C ILE A 272 20.67 -19.63 23.32
N LYS A 273 21.85 -20.25 23.49
CA LYS A 273 22.18 -21.11 24.65
C LYS A 273 21.09 -22.16 24.93
N ASN A 274 20.61 -22.84 23.89
CA ASN A 274 19.52 -23.84 23.92
C ASN A 274 18.15 -23.32 24.39
N LYS A 275 17.93 -22.00 24.39
CA LYS A 275 16.61 -21.39 24.63
C LYS A 275 16.10 -20.72 23.36
N LYS A 276 14.84 -20.97 23.03
CA LYS A 276 14.13 -20.37 21.89
C LYS A 276 13.50 -19.04 22.29
N PHE A 277 13.67 -18.03 21.45
CA PHE A 277 13.11 -16.68 21.63
C PHE A 277 12.30 -16.31 20.40
N ASN A 278 11.05 -15.85 20.58
CA ASN A 278 10.07 -15.71 19.51
C ASN A 278 9.39 -14.32 19.42
N GLU A 279 9.69 -13.40 20.33
CA GLU A 279 9.22 -12.01 20.24
C GLU A 279 10.31 -11.13 19.60
N LEU A 280 10.62 -11.47 18.35
CA LEU A 280 11.60 -10.82 17.48
C LEU A 280 10.94 -10.44 16.16
N LEU A 281 11.32 -9.29 15.60
CA LEU A 281 10.83 -8.77 14.32
C LEU A 281 11.98 -8.48 13.37
N THR A 282 11.83 -8.80 12.08
CA THR A 282 12.78 -8.40 11.03
C THR A 282 12.61 -6.92 10.66
N ILE A 283 13.72 -6.22 10.44
CA ILE A 283 13.75 -4.75 10.18
C ILE A 283 13.97 -4.42 8.70
N GLU A 284 14.36 -5.38 7.85
CA GLU A 284 14.94 -5.09 6.53
C GLU A 284 14.12 -4.14 5.65
N ASN A 285 12.78 -4.15 5.79
CA ASN A 285 11.85 -3.29 5.06
C ASN A 285 10.95 -2.45 5.99
N MET A 286 11.46 -1.99 7.14
CA MET A 286 10.72 -1.13 8.08
C MET A 286 11.65 -0.21 8.86
N THR A 287 11.30 1.07 8.98
CA THR A 287 12.02 2.03 9.83
C THR A 287 11.50 1.99 11.27
N PHE A 288 12.34 2.40 12.24
CA PHE A 288 11.90 2.50 13.65
C PHE A 288 10.73 3.48 13.84
N ASN A 289 10.64 4.53 13.01
CA ASN A 289 9.53 5.48 13.06
C ASN A 289 8.20 4.86 12.61
N GLU A 290 8.22 3.94 11.65
CA GLU A 290 7.03 3.19 11.23
C GLU A 290 6.61 2.21 12.32
N LEU A 291 7.56 1.50 12.93
CA LEU A 291 7.28 0.62 14.05
C LEU A 291 6.68 1.38 15.24
N ASP A 292 7.19 2.57 15.55
CA ASP A 292 6.64 3.46 16.56
C ASP A 292 5.18 3.85 16.27
N LYS A 293 4.86 4.17 15.01
CA LYS A 293 3.48 4.51 14.61
C LYS A 293 2.55 3.32 14.80
N ILE A 294 2.94 2.14 14.32
CA ILE A 294 2.13 0.92 14.45
C ILE A 294 1.90 0.59 15.92
N ILE A 295 2.93 0.63 16.76
CA ILE A 295 2.78 0.35 18.20
C ILE A 295 1.87 1.38 18.87
N LYS A 296 2.00 2.68 18.54
CA LYS A 296 1.11 3.73 19.07
C LYS A 296 -0.34 3.56 18.64
N GLU A 297 -0.59 3.13 17.40
CA GLU A 297 -1.94 2.83 16.90
C GLU A 297 -2.54 1.64 17.66
N ILE A 298 -1.80 0.54 17.83
CA ILE A 298 -2.23 -0.62 18.63
C ILE A 298 -2.54 -0.22 20.07
N ILE A 299 -1.66 0.58 20.71
CA ILE A 299 -1.90 1.07 22.07
C ILE A 299 -3.16 1.91 22.10
N LYS A 300 -3.33 2.84 21.15
CA LYS A 300 -4.50 3.71 21.07
C LYS A 300 -5.78 2.92 20.90
N ASP A 301 -5.80 1.83 20.15
CA ASP A 301 -7.01 1.04 19.92
C ASP A 301 -7.40 0.19 21.14
N ILE A 302 -6.42 -0.22 21.95
CA ILE A 302 -6.64 -1.12 23.10
C ILE A 302 -6.84 -0.35 24.40
N GLU A 303 -6.18 0.80 24.57
CA GLU A 303 -6.29 1.57 25.79
C GLU A 303 -7.68 2.21 25.94
N PHE A 304 -8.18 2.15 27.18
CA PHE A 304 -9.46 2.74 27.53
C PHE A 304 -9.31 4.27 27.61
N SER A 305 -9.56 4.93 26.48
CA SER A 305 -9.72 6.38 26.41
C SER A 305 -11.21 6.75 26.46
N PRO A 306 -11.60 7.89 27.09
CA PRO A 306 -12.94 8.44 26.97
C PRO A 306 -13.43 8.54 25.52
N ASP A 307 -12.51 8.83 24.59
CA ASP A 307 -12.82 8.89 23.16
C ASP A 307 -13.12 7.52 22.55
N ASN A 308 -12.38 6.47 22.95
CA ASN A 308 -12.64 5.11 22.49
C ASN A 308 -13.95 4.57 23.07
N TYR A 309 -14.22 4.87 24.34
CA TYR A 309 -15.49 4.51 24.94
C TYR A 309 -16.66 5.20 24.21
N ARG A 310 -16.51 6.48 23.86
CA ARG A 310 -17.50 7.21 23.05
C ARG A 310 -17.70 6.58 21.68
N LYS A 311 -16.62 6.23 20.97
CA LYS A 311 -16.70 5.53 19.68
C LYS A 311 -17.41 4.18 19.78
N ILE A 312 -17.05 3.36 20.77
CA ILE A 312 -17.69 2.07 21.03
C ILE A 312 -19.17 2.24 21.36
N LEU A 313 -19.54 3.29 22.11
CA LEU A 313 -20.94 3.63 22.38
C LEU A 313 -21.70 4.02 21.11
N GLU A 314 -21.06 4.81 20.25
CA GLU A 314 -21.62 5.28 18.99
C GLU A 314 -21.81 4.12 18.01
N GLU A 315 -20.82 3.24 17.86
CA GLU A 315 -20.92 1.98 17.10
C GLU A 315 -22.02 1.07 17.65
N ASN A 316 -22.08 0.87 18.98
CA ASN A 316 -23.14 0.07 19.59
C ASN A 316 -24.53 0.68 19.36
N LYS A 317 -24.64 2.01 19.32
CA LYS A 317 -25.89 2.69 19.01
C LYS A 317 -26.30 2.43 17.56
N ILE A 318 -25.38 2.58 16.61
CA ILE A 318 -25.60 2.29 15.19
C ILE A 318 -26.01 0.83 14.99
N LEU A 319 -25.29 -0.12 15.59
CA LEU A 319 -25.59 -1.54 15.50
C LEU A 319 -26.97 -1.88 16.07
N LYS A 320 -27.36 -1.28 17.19
CA LYS A 320 -28.71 -1.45 17.76
C LYS A 320 -29.79 -0.94 16.81
N THR A 321 -29.62 0.24 16.23
CA THR A 321 -30.56 0.79 15.25
C THR A 321 -30.67 -0.11 14.02
N GLN A 322 -29.56 -0.63 13.49
CA GLN A 322 -29.57 -1.58 12.38
C GLN A 322 -30.32 -2.88 12.72
N ILE A 323 -30.14 -3.41 13.94
CA ILE A 323 -30.87 -4.60 14.40
C ILE A 323 -32.37 -4.32 14.52
N GLU A 324 -32.76 -3.16 15.04
CA GLU A 324 -34.16 -2.74 15.11
C GLU A 324 -34.78 -2.60 13.72
N GLU A 325 -34.12 -1.92 12.77
CA GLU A 325 -34.58 -1.78 11.38
C GLU A 325 -34.76 -3.14 10.69
N ILE A 326 -33.81 -4.06 10.87
CA ILE A 326 -33.90 -5.43 10.33
C ILE A 326 -35.07 -6.20 10.96
N ASN A 327 -35.29 -6.05 12.27
CA ASN A 327 -36.41 -6.70 12.95
C ASN A 327 -37.76 -6.13 12.52
N GLU A 328 -37.88 -4.82 12.32
CA GLU A 328 -39.09 -4.18 11.82
C GLU A 328 -39.41 -4.60 10.38
N THR A 329 -38.41 -4.66 9.51
CA THR A 329 -38.58 -5.18 8.14
C THR A 329 -38.97 -6.65 8.14
N ASN A 330 -38.35 -7.48 8.97
CA ASN A 330 -38.73 -8.89 9.13
C ASN A 330 -40.16 -9.06 9.67
N HIS A 331 -40.56 -8.26 10.67
CA HIS A 331 -41.92 -8.27 11.20
C HIS A 331 -42.93 -7.84 10.14
N THR A 332 -42.65 -6.76 9.41
CA THR A 332 -43.49 -6.27 8.31
C THR A 332 -43.66 -7.32 7.22
N ASN A 333 -42.57 -7.98 6.81
CA ASN A 333 -42.61 -9.08 5.85
C ASN A 333 -43.48 -10.25 6.34
N SER A 334 -43.36 -10.61 7.63
CA SER A 334 -44.19 -11.66 8.24
C SER A 334 -45.70 -11.31 8.23
N VAL A 335 -46.04 -10.05 8.55
CA VAL A 335 -47.43 -9.57 8.58
C VAL A 335 -48.01 -9.54 7.17
N ILE A 336 -47.24 -9.12 6.16
CA ILE A 336 -47.67 -9.13 4.76
C ILE A 336 -47.97 -10.56 4.31
N LEU A 337 -47.09 -11.52 4.60
CA LEU A 337 -47.29 -12.94 4.26
C LEU A 337 -48.55 -13.52 4.93
N LEU A 338 -48.73 -13.29 6.24
CA LEU A 338 -49.90 -13.75 6.97
C LEU A 338 -51.20 -13.09 6.46
N THR A 339 -51.13 -11.83 6.04
CA THR A 339 -52.28 -11.11 5.49
C THR A 339 -52.69 -11.68 4.13
N LEU A 340 -51.70 -11.96 3.26
CA LEU A 340 -51.93 -12.62 1.97
C LEU A 340 -52.57 -14.00 2.15
N GLU A 341 -52.04 -14.82 3.06
CA GLU A 341 -52.57 -16.16 3.32
C GLU A 341 -53.98 -16.11 3.93
N ASN A 342 -54.25 -15.21 4.87
CA ASN A 342 -55.60 -15.01 5.39
C ASN A 342 -56.59 -14.59 4.29
N ASN A 343 -56.19 -13.73 3.37
CA ASN A 343 -57.04 -13.33 2.24
C ASN A 343 -57.32 -14.51 1.30
N ARG A 344 -56.32 -15.36 1.04
CA ARG A 344 -56.49 -16.61 0.28
C ARG A 344 -57.51 -17.54 0.94
N LEU A 345 -57.36 -17.80 2.24
CA LEU A 345 -58.28 -18.64 3.02
C LEU A 345 -59.70 -18.07 3.05
N LYS A 346 -59.85 -16.75 3.19
CA LYS A 346 -61.16 -16.08 3.10
C LYS A 346 -61.81 -16.31 1.73
N GLN A 347 -61.07 -16.18 0.64
CA GLN A 347 -61.58 -16.44 -0.70
C GLN A 347 -62.03 -17.89 -0.86
N GLU A 348 -61.26 -18.86 -0.35
CA GLU A 348 -61.64 -20.28 -0.36
C GLU A 348 -62.91 -20.54 0.44
N ASN A 349 -63.02 -19.97 1.64
CA ASN A 349 -64.23 -20.10 2.47
C ASN A 349 -65.47 -19.50 1.78
N ILE A 350 -65.33 -18.36 1.10
CA ILE A 350 -66.41 -17.76 0.30
C ILE A 350 -66.82 -18.70 -0.84
N LYS A 351 -65.87 -19.30 -1.56
CA LYS A 351 -66.15 -20.29 -2.63
C LYS A 351 -66.91 -21.50 -2.08
N ILE A 352 -66.46 -22.04 -0.95
CA ILE A 352 -67.13 -23.17 -0.27
C ILE A 352 -68.57 -22.78 0.11
N MET A 353 -68.76 -21.57 0.63
CA MET A 353 -70.07 -21.09 1.06
C MET A 353 -71.03 -20.85 -0.11
N LYS A 354 -70.55 -20.26 -1.22
CA LYS A 354 -71.32 -20.13 -2.48
C LYS A 354 -71.73 -21.51 -2.99
N LYS A 355 -70.82 -22.49 -2.98
CA LYS A 355 -71.09 -23.89 -3.34
C LYS A 355 -72.12 -24.54 -2.41
N TYR A 356 -71.99 -24.36 -1.09
CA TYR A 356 -72.95 -24.86 -0.10
C TYR A 356 -74.35 -24.27 -0.29
N ASN A 357 -74.45 -22.97 -0.52
CA ASN A 357 -75.74 -22.31 -0.77
C ASN A 357 -76.38 -22.78 -2.07
N LYS A 358 -75.60 -22.96 -3.14
CA LYS A 358 -76.09 -23.56 -4.40
C LYS A 358 -76.64 -24.97 -4.19
N LEU A 359 -75.92 -25.79 -3.42
CA LEU A 359 -76.37 -27.14 -3.04
C LEU A 359 -77.62 -27.12 -2.16
N LYS A 360 -77.71 -26.20 -1.19
CA LYS A 360 -78.87 -26.04 -0.32
C LYS A 360 -80.12 -25.62 -1.10
N ILE A 361 -79.97 -24.72 -2.07
CA ILE A 361 -81.05 -24.29 -2.98
C ILE A 361 -81.49 -25.46 -3.87
N GLN A 362 -80.54 -26.21 -4.47
CA GLN A 362 -80.86 -27.41 -5.24
C GLN A 362 -81.60 -28.47 -4.41
N LYS A 363 -81.24 -28.64 -3.13
CA LYS A 363 -81.87 -29.62 -2.24
C LYS A 363 -83.27 -29.19 -1.75
N ASN A 364 -83.56 -27.89 -1.75
CA ASN A 364 -84.88 -27.33 -1.41
C ASN A 364 -85.83 -27.19 -2.62
N ILE A 365 -85.35 -27.33 -3.86
CA ILE A 365 -86.14 -27.19 -5.10
C ILE A 365 -86.64 -28.55 -5.65
N LEU A 366 -86.43 -29.67 -4.96
CA LEU A 366 -87.09 -30.94 -5.29
C LEU A 366 -88.53 -31.00 -4.70
N CYS A 367 -89.37 -30.06 -5.12
CA CYS A 367 -90.83 -30.18 -5.28
C CYS A 367 -91.27 -29.08 -6.25
N ASP A 368 -91.97 -29.50 -7.30
CA ASP A 368 -92.61 -28.75 -8.40
C ASP A 368 -91.75 -28.38 -9.62
N ASP A 369 -92.00 -29.18 -10.67
CA ASP A 369 -91.64 -28.95 -12.06
C ASP A 369 -92.32 -27.71 -12.64
N SER A 370 -91.55 -26.86 -13.32
CA SER A 370 -91.70 -26.56 -14.76
C SER A 370 -91.11 -25.19 -15.14
N SER A 371 -90.22 -25.23 -16.15
CA SER A 371 -89.84 -24.13 -17.06
C SER A 371 -89.20 -22.85 -16.49
N ASN A 372 -87.86 -22.76 -16.52
CA ASN A 372 -87.15 -22.12 -17.63
C ASN A 372 -85.61 -22.26 -17.48
N ASN A 373 -84.98 -22.83 -18.52
CA ASN A 373 -83.54 -22.87 -18.69
C ASN A 373 -83.04 -21.54 -19.24
N ASN A 374 -82.16 -20.86 -18.50
CA ASN A 374 -80.90 -20.27 -19.00
C ASN A 374 -80.27 -19.36 -17.93
N ILE A 375 -79.17 -19.83 -17.33
CA ILE A 375 -77.89 -19.12 -17.15
C ILE A 375 -76.98 -20.10 -16.40
N LEU A 376 -76.29 -20.93 -17.20
CA LEU A 376 -75.04 -21.55 -16.79
C LEU A 376 -73.92 -20.72 -17.43
N LEU A 377 -72.80 -20.62 -16.71
CA LEU A 377 -71.50 -20.11 -17.14
C LEU A 377 -71.29 -18.59 -16.95
N GLN A 378 -71.01 -18.21 -15.70
CA GLN A 378 -69.98 -17.22 -15.46
C GLN A 378 -69.10 -17.75 -14.33
N GLU A 379 -67.80 -17.87 -14.59
CA GLU A 379 -66.81 -18.32 -13.63
C GLU A 379 -66.94 -17.52 -12.32
N ASP A 380 -66.95 -18.22 -11.19
CA ASP A 380 -67.10 -17.68 -9.84
C ASP A 380 -65.91 -16.75 -9.47
N LEU A 381 -65.91 -15.54 -9.99
CA LEU A 381 -64.98 -14.47 -9.58
C LEU A 381 -65.44 -13.93 -8.22
N VAL A 382 -64.68 -14.25 -7.17
CA VAL A 382 -64.81 -13.60 -5.86
C VAL A 382 -64.40 -12.14 -6.03
N LYS A 383 -65.34 -11.21 -5.90
CA LYS A 383 -65.07 -9.76 -6.03
C LYS A 383 -64.36 -9.25 -4.77
N SER A 384 -63.54 -8.19 -4.88
CA SER A 384 -62.83 -7.59 -3.73
C SER A 384 -63.78 -7.18 -2.59
N GLU A 385 -65.00 -6.76 -2.94
CA GLU A 385 -66.10 -6.44 -2.03
C GLU A 385 -66.57 -7.65 -1.20
N ASP A 386 -66.49 -8.88 -1.75
CA ASP A 386 -66.87 -10.11 -1.04
C ASP A 386 -65.92 -10.40 0.15
N ILE A 387 -64.64 -9.98 0.06
CA ILE A 387 -63.63 -10.17 1.11
C ILE A 387 -63.80 -9.15 2.23
N GLY A 388 -64.12 -7.90 1.89
CA GLY A 388 -64.41 -6.84 2.85
C GLY A 388 -65.62 -7.17 3.73
N ASN A 389 -66.60 -7.90 3.17
CA ASN A 389 -67.82 -8.27 3.88
C ASN A 389 -67.77 -9.61 4.63
N TYR A 390 -66.60 -10.25 4.69
CA TYR A 390 -66.42 -11.53 5.40
C TYR A 390 -66.75 -11.42 6.90
N THR A 391 -66.48 -10.27 7.50
CA THR A 391 -66.78 -9.99 8.92
C THR A 391 -68.29 -9.99 9.17
N GLU A 392 -69.10 -9.37 8.28
CA GLU A 392 -70.56 -9.40 8.40
C GLU A 392 -71.12 -10.82 8.25
N VAL A 393 -70.55 -11.62 7.34
CA VAL A 393 -70.98 -13.01 7.11
C VAL A 393 -70.74 -13.88 8.35
N ILE A 394 -69.61 -13.72 9.05
CA ILE A 394 -69.36 -14.42 10.32
C ILE A 394 -70.28 -13.93 11.44
N THR A 395 -70.61 -12.64 11.52
CA THR A 395 -71.52 -12.16 12.57
C THR A 395 -72.94 -12.72 12.49
N LYS A 396 -73.37 -13.20 11.31
CA LYS A 396 -74.65 -13.93 11.15
C LYS A 396 -74.60 -15.37 11.70
N LEU A 397 -73.42 -15.89 12.01
CA LEU A 397 -73.20 -17.22 12.62
C LEU A 397 -73.06 -17.17 14.16
N LYS A 398 -73.35 -16.03 14.82
CA LYS A 398 -73.12 -15.82 16.25
C LYS A 398 -73.68 -16.96 17.12
N PHE A 399 -72.79 -17.58 17.89
CA PHE A 399 -73.10 -18.35 19.08
C PHE A 399 -73.70 -17.41 20.15
N PHE A 400 -74.69 -17.88 20.89
CA PHE A 400 -75.25 -17.14 22.01
C PHE A 400 -74.23 -17.07 23.15
N ILE A 401 -73.64 -15.89 23.38
CA ILE A 401 -72.62 -15.67 24.41
C ILE A 401 -73.34 -15.32 25.72
N LYS A 402 -72.95 -15.98 26.81
CA LYS A 402 -73.46 -15.73 28.16
C LYS A 402 -72.76 -14.50 28.75
N ASN A 403 -73.53 -13.57 29.31
CA ASN A 403 -73.04 -12.40 30.01
C ASN A 403 -72.39 -12.79 31.35
N ILE A 404 -71.61 -11.87 31.93
CA ILE A 404 -70.92 -12.06 33.23
C ILE A 404 -71.91 -12.37 34.37
N ASP A 405 -73.11 -11.79 34.31
CA ASP A 405 -74.21 -12.00 35.28
C ASP A 405 -74.92 -13.36 35.13
N GLY A 406 -74.51 -14.16 34.16
CA GLY A 406 -75.09 -15.47 33.88
C GLY A 406 -76.34 -15.44 32.98
N THR A 407 -76.71 -14.30 32.40
CA THR A 407 -77.86 -14.16 31.49
C THR A 407 -77.44 -14.09 30.02
N TYR A 408 -78.42 -14.10 29.10
CA TYR A 408 -78.21 -13.93 27.66
C TYR A 408 -79.04 -12.74 27.18
N THR A 409 -78.40 -11.75 26.55
CA THR A 409 -79.10 -10.61 25.94
C THR A 409 -79.34 -10.88 24.45
N ILE A 410 -80.59 -11.11 24.06
CA ILE A 410 -80.96 -11.48 22.68
C ILE A 410 -82.13 -10.59 22.25
N GLY A 411 -81.93 -9.79 21.19
CA GLY A 411 -82.98 -8.93 20.64
C GLY A 411 -83.53 -7.87 21.62
N GLY A 412 -82.70 -7.39 22.56
CA GLY A 412 -83.09 -6.40 23.57
C GLY A 412 -83.73 -6.98 24.84
N ASN A 413 -83.94 -8.29 24.91
CA ASN A 413 -84.49 -8.97 26.08
C ASN A 413 -83.43 -9.84 26.78
N THR A 414 -83.59 -10.01 28.09
CA THR A 414 -82.68 -10.79 28.93
C THR A 414 -83.27 -12.15 29.26
N TYR A 415 -82.55 -13.23 28.96
CA TYR A 415 -82.96 -14.61 29.18
C TYR A 415 -82.01 -15.33 30.12
N SER A 416 -82.52 -16.24 30.94
CA SER A 416 -81.69 -17.09 31.82
C SER A 416 -81.05 -18.26 31.08
N SER A 417 -81.67 -18.72 30.00
CA SER A 417 -81.17 -19.79 29.14
C SER A 417 -81.49 -19.50 27.67
N VAL A 418 -80.70 -20.07 26.77
CA VAL A 418 -80.97 -19.99 25.32
C VAL A 418 -82.08 -20.96 24.93
N TYR A 419 -82.09 -22.15 25.53
CA TYR A 419 -83.02 -23.23 25.24
C TYR A 419 -83.89 -23.55 26.46
N GLY A 420 -85.19 -23.79 26.22
CA GLY A 420 -86.15 -24.18 27.27
C GLY A 420 -87.36 -24.93 26.74
N SER A 421 -88.30 -25.27 27.63
CA SER A 421 -89.61 -25.81 27.26
C SER A 421 -90.48 -24.74 26.60
N ARG A 422 -91.64 -25.14 26.04
CA ARG A 422 -92.61 -24.18 25.48
C ARG A 422 -93.09 -23.17 26.52
N GLN A 423 -93.21 -23.63 27.77
CA GLN A 423 -93.59 -22.78 28.91
C GLN A 423 -92.47 -21.79 29.23
N ASP A 424 -91.21 -22.25 29.32
CA ASP A 424 -90.07 -21.37 29.59
C ASP A 424 -89.90 -20.26 28.53
N VAL A 425 -90.17 -20.57 27.26
CA VAL A 425 -90.10 -19.59 26.17
C VAL A 425 -91.30 -18.64 26.21
N TRP A 426 -92.50 -19.13 26.55
CA TRP A 426 -93.69 -18.29 26.70
C TRP A 426 -93.57 -17.31 27.87
N ASP A 427 -93.00 -17.75 28.98
CA ASP A 427 -92.79 -16.95 30.18
C ASP A 427 -91.56 -16.03 30.08
N GLY A 428 -90.80 -16.11 28.98
CA GLY A 428 -89.64 -15.25 28.71
C GLY A 428 -88.38 -15.66 29.48
N LYS A 429 -88.35 -16.85 30.07
CA LYS A 429 -87.19 -17.41 30.79
C LYS A 429 -86.10 -17.93 29.83
N ALA A 430 -86.52 -18.44 28.67
CA ALA A 430 -85.65 -18.94 27.61
C ALA A 430 -85.94 -18.26 26.26
N TYR A 431 -84.92 -18.11 25.41
CA TYR A 431 -85.09 -17.45 24.10
C TYR A 431 -85.88 -18.30 23.10
N GLN A 432 -85.53 -19.59 22.96
CA GLN A 432 -86.16 -20.50 22.02
C GLN A 432 -86.27 -21.93 22.57
N THR A 433 -87.08 -22.77 21.94
CA THR A 433 -87.10 -24.21 22.25
C THR A 433 -85.95 -24.95 21.57
N THR A 434 -85.70 -26.20 21.95
CA THR A 434 -84.75 -27.08 21.22
C THR A 434 -85.08 -27.21 19.74
N GLY A 435 -86.36 -27.08 19.36
CA GLY A 435 -86.85 -27.00 17.99
C GLY A 435 -86.78 -25.61 17.34
N LYS A 436 -86.07 -24.65 17.95
CA LYS A 436 -85.85 -23.27 17.46
C LYS A 436 -87.12 -22.41 17.32
N LEU A 437 -88.19 -22.75 18.01
CA LEU A 437 -89.39 -21.91 18.09
C LEU A 437 -89.22 -20.82 19.15
N ILE A 438 -89.58 -19.58 18.81
CA ILE A 438 -89.56 -18.41 19.69
C ILE A 438 -90.96 -18.07 20.20
N LYS A 439 -91.08 -17.16 21.18
CA LYS A 439 -92.37 -16.79 21.81
C LYS A 439 -93.45 -16.39 20.79
N GLN A 440 -93.07 -15.70 19.72
CA GLN A 440 -93.99 -15.27 18.66
C GLN A 440 -94.58 -16.43 17.85
N ASP A 441 -93.99 -17.63 17.91
CA ASP A 441 -94.45 -18.82 17.20
C ASP A 441 -95.51 -19.61 17.99
N PHE A 442 -95.83 -19.18 19.21
CA PHE A 442 -96.79 -19.84 20.08
C PHE A 442 -98.13 -19.09 20.15
N ILE A 443 -99.19 -19.85 20.43
CA ILE A 443 -100.52 -19.34 20.76
C ILE A 443 -101.12 -20.20 21.89
N LEU A 444 -102.14 -19.68 22.56
CA LEU A 444 -102.91 -20.41 23.55
C LEU A 444 -104.04 -21.19 22.88
N GLY A 445 -104.03 -22.52 23.02
CA GLY A 445 -105.08 -23.40 22.52
C GLY A 445 -106.30 -23.47 23.44
N LYS A 446 -107.31 -24.23 23.02
CA LYS A 446 -108.47 -24.61 23.85
C LYS A 446 -107.93 -25.30 25.11
N TYR A 447 -108.34 -24.85 26.30
CA TYR A 447 -107.83 -25.26 27.62
C TYR A 447 -106.50 -24.62 28.09
N GLY A 448 -106.07 -23.50 27.50
CA GLY A 448 -104.92 -22.72 28.02
C GLY A 448 -103.55 -23.33 27.75
N LYS A 449 -103.47 -24.39 26.93
CA LYS A 449 -102.22 -25.04 26.57
C LYS A 449 -101.45 -24.25 25.50
N ILE A 450 -100.17 -24.01 25.72
CA ILE A 450 -99.28 -23.35 24.75
C ILE A 450 -98.99 -24.33 23.60
N ILE A 451 -99.40 -23.96 22.38
CA ILE A 451 -99.20 -24.73 21.16
C ILE A 451 -98.52 -23.85 20.10
N SER A 452 -97.77 -24.45 19.17
CA SER A 452 -97.20 -23.68 18.05
C SER A 452 -98.30 -23.25 17.08
N LYS A 453 -98.14 -22.09 16.43
CA LYS A 453 -99.01 -21.60 15.36
C LYS A 453 -99.20 -22.65 14.27
N THR A 454 -98.12 -23.31 13.84
CA THR A 454 -98.16 -24.41 12.86
C THR A 454 -99.05 -25.57 13.32
N LYS A 455 -98.94 -25.98 14.58
CA LYS A 455 -99.77 -27.06 15.13
C LYS A 455 -101.23 -26.64 15.26
N SER A 456 -101.50 -25.37 15.55
CA SER A 456 -102.86 -24.85 15.56
C SER A 456 -103.48 -24.80 14.16
N ILE A 457 -102.71 -24.38 13.14
CA ILE A 457 -103.17 -24.38 11.74
C ILE A 457 -103.43 -25.81 11.28
N GLN A 458 -102.53 -26.74 11.58
CA GLN A 458 -102.73 -28.16 11.29
C GLN A 458 -103.98 -28.71 11.99
N SER A 459 -104.18 -28.41 13.28
CA SER A 459 -105.39 -28.84 13.99
C SER A 459 -106.67 -28.23 13.41
N PHE A 460 -106.63 -27.00 12.91
CA PHE A 460 -107.76 -26.36 12.23
C PHE A 460 -108.05 -27.02 10.88
N MET A 461 -107.01 -27.28 10.08
CA MET A 461 -107.12 -28.02 8.81
C MET A 461 -107.69 -29.42 9.03
N SER A 462 -107.16 -30.19 9.99
CA SER A 462 -107.63 -31.55 10.30
C SER A 462 -109.08 -31.57 10.79
N ASN A 463 -109.48 -30.62 11.65
CA ASN A 463 -110.87 -30.53 12.14
C ASN A 463 -111.87 -30.09 11.07
N ASN A 464 -111.45 -29.26 10.11
CA ASN A 464 -112.31 -28.85 9.00
C ASN A 464 -112.39 -29.93 7.90
N LEU A 465 -111.31 -30.68 7.64
CA LEU A 465 -111.34 -31.87 6.76
C LEU A 465 -112.24 -32.98 7.33
N LEU A 466 -112.24 -33.19 8.65
CA LEU A 466 -113.12 -34.19 9.29
C LEU A 466 -114.61 -33.76 9.31
N LYS A 467 -114.91 -32.47 9.14
CA LYS A 467 -116.29 -31.98 8.97
C LYS A 467 -116.81 -32.11 7.54
N SER A 468 -115.94 -32.09 6.53
CA SER A 468 -116.35 -32.28 5.13
C SER A 468 -116.54 -33.76 4.72
N VAL A 469 -116.11 -34.72 5.56
CA VAL A 469 -116.24 -36.17 5.30
C VAL A 469 -117.53 -36.77 5.91
N ASN A 470 -118.26 -36.05 6.77
CA ASN A 470 -119.47 -36.54 7.45
C ASN A 470 -120.80 -36.00 6.87
N THR A 471 -120.81 -35.53 5.62
CA THR A 471 -122.02 -35.12 4.91
C THR A 471 -122.13 -35.77 3.54
N GLU A 472 -122.04 -37.09 3.45
CA GLU A 472 -122.63 -37.87 2.37
C GLU A 472 -123.24 -39.16 2.96
N THR A 473 -124.56 -39.29 2.92
CA THR A 473 -125.33 -40.52 3.14
C THR A 473 -126.15 -40.81 1.87
N PRO A 474 -126.72 -42.01 1.67
CA PRO A 474 -126.17 -43.09 0.85
C PRO A 474 -126.99 -43.33 -0.43
N GLN A 475 -126.40 -43.96 -1.46
CA GLN A 475 -127.20 -44.63 -2.49
C GLN A 475 -126.77 -46.08 -2.70
N LYS A 476 -127.74 -46.96 -2.44
CA LYS A 476 -127.82 -48.34 -2.93
C LYS A 476 -127.88 -48.33 -4.46
N SER A 477 -127.21 -49.28 -5.12
CA SER A 477 -127.79 -49.97 -6.28
C SER A 477 -127.32 -51.42 -6.31
N ILE A 478 -128.31 -52.29 -6.24
CA ILE A 478 -128.30 -53.71 -6.54
C ILE A 478 -128.16 -53.87 -8.05
N TYR A 479 -127.32 -54.78 -8.53
CA TYR A 479 -127.66 -55.72 -9.61
C TYR A 479 -126.74 -56.95 -9.52
N ASN A 480 -127.41 -58.10 -9.57
CA ASN A 480 -127.00 -59.51 -9.63
C ASN A 480 -125.54 -59.88 -9.84
#